data_AF-A0A5B1QUB3-F1
#
_entry.id   AF-A0A5B1QUB3-F1
#
_cell.length_a   1.000
_cell.length_b   1.000
_cell.length_c   1.000
_cell.angle_alpha   90.00
_cell.angle_beta   90.00
_cell.angle_gamma   90.00
#
_symmetry.space_group_name_H-M   'P 1'
#
loop_
_entity.id
_entity.type
_entity.pdbx_description
1 polymer ?
#
loop_
_entity_poly.entity_id
_entity_poly.type
_entity_poly.pdbx_seq_one_letter_code
_entity_poly.pdbx_strand_id
1 'polypeptide(L)'
;MYDTLWAYISGSSLKFNMIGWPIAIGAEGPEELTHSAIQSFVLDSRYAEGKTDRERLREAIKMWHPDKFNQRLAGRIDEEDRIMVKDGVDAVSQVLNNLLTTPGGSP
;
A
#
# COMPACT_ATOMS: atom_id res chain seq x y z
N MET A 1 -15.82 -25.12 -1.76
CA MET A 1 -14.55 -25.26 -0.98
C MET A 1 -13.73 -23.96 -1.06
N TYR A 2 -14.39 -22.80 -1.04
CA TYR A 2 -13.78 -21.49 -0.75
C TYR A 2 -14.57 -20.76 0.34
N ASP A 3 -15.84 -21.14 0.54
CA ASP A 3 -16.79 -20.54 1.48
C ASP A 3 -16.37 -20.64 2.95
N THR A 4 -15.74 -21.75 3.35
CA THR A 4 -15.28 -21.96 4.75
C THR A 4 -14.05 -21.12 5.09
N LEU A 5 -13.19 -20.83 4.11
CA LEU A 5 -12.02 -19.97 4.28
C LEU A 5 -12.43 -18.49 4.40
N TRP A 6 -13.48 -18.07 3.68
CA TRP A 6 -14.06 -16.75 3.86
C TRP A 6 -14.77 -16.59 5.19
N ALA A 7 -15.51 -17.61 5.67
CA ALA A 7 -16.19 -17.56 6.96
C ALA A 7 -15.24 -17.44 8.17
N TYR A 8 -14.01 -17.97 8.09
CA TYR A 8 -12.99 -17.78 9.13
C TYR A 8 -12.36 -16.38 9.09
N ILE A 9 -12.23 -15.79 7.89
CA ILE A 9 -11.77 -14.41 7.69
C ILE A 9 -12.87 -13.39 8.03
N SER A 10 -14.15 -13.78 7.99
CA SER A 10 -15.30 -12.93 8.33
C SER A 10 -15.39 -12.52 9.82
N GLY A 11 -14.51 -13.02 10.69
CA GLY A 11 -14.49 -12.69 12.11
C GLY A 11 -13.19 -12.04 12.63
N SER A 12 -12.15 -11.94 11.80
CA SER A 12 -10.88 -11.35 12.22
C SER A 12 -10.76 -9.94 11.63
N SER A 13 -10.70 -8.94 12.50
CA SER A 13 -10.39 -7.57 12.09
C SER A 13 -9.05 -7.53 11.34
N LEU A 14 -9.02 -6.77 10.24
CA LEU A 14 -7.82 -6.53 9.44
C LEU A 14 -6.85 -5.67 10.26
N LYS A 15 -5.69 -6.25 10.58
CA LYS A 15 -4.61 -5.55 11.30
C LYS A 15 -3.65 -4.86 10.36
N PHE A 16 -2.84 -3.94 10.89
CA PHE A 16 -1.85 -3.20 10.11
C PHE A 16 -0.91 -4.12 9.33
N ASN A 17 -0.31 -5.11 9.98
CA ASN A 17 0.65 -6.04 9.39
C ASN A 17 0.04 -7.08 8.42
N MET A 18 -1.29 -7.15 8.35
CA MET A 18 -2.00 -8.00 7.37
C MET A 18 -2.20 -7.30 6.02
N ILE A 19 -1.96 -5.99 5.96
CA ILE A 19 -2.06 -5.23 4.71
C ILE A 19 -0.80 -5.50 3.88
N GLY A 20 -1.00 -5.84 2.61
CA GLY A 20 0.09 -5.98 1.64
C GLY A 20 0.66 -4.63 1.23
N TRP A 21 1.32 -3.94 2.16
CA TRP A 21 2.01 -2.67 1.93
C TRP A 21 2.98 -2.78 0.75
N PRO A 22 3.23 -1.69 0.01
CA PRO A 22 4.07 -1.74 -1.18
C PRO A 22 5.56 -1.71 -0.79
N ILE A 23 6.00 -2.67 0.03
CA ILE A 23 7.37 -2.92 0.47
C ILE A 23 7.62 -4.43 0.49
N ALA A 24 8.89 -4.84 0.46
CA ALA A 24 9.25 -6.24 0.19
C ALA A 24 8.88 -7.26 1.29
N ILE A 25 8.89 -6.87 2.57
CA ILE A 25 8.78 -7.80 3.71
C ILE A 25 7.51 -7.62 4.56
N GLY A 26 6.55 -6.81 4.10
CA GLY A 26 5.45 -6.33 4.95
C GLY A 26 5.95 -5.30 5.97
N ALA A 27 5.02 -4.60 6.64
CA ALA A 27 5.36 -3.59 7.64
C ALA A 27 4.70 -3.96 8.98
N GLU A 28 5.46 -3.88 10.06
CA GLU A 28 4.91 -3.91 11.42
C GLU A 28 4.49 -2.52 11.87
N GLY A 29 5.03 -1.46 11.24
CA GLY A 29 4.73 -0.05 11.57
C GLY A 29 4.74 0.93 10.39
N PRO A 30 4.03 2.08 10.49
CA PRO A 30 4.08 3.14 9.49
C PRO A 30 5.49 3.69 9.25
N GLU A 31 6.36 3.63 10.24
CA GLU A 31 7.76 4.05 10.16
C GLU A 31 8.59 3.23 9.15
N GLU A 32 8.17 2.01 8.83
CA GLU A 32 8.82 1.15 7.85
C GLU A 32 8.43 1.50 6.41
N LEU A 33 7.35 2.27 6.23
CA LEU A 33 6.83 2.75 4.94
C LEU A 33 7.65 3.95 4.44
N THR A 34 8.96 3.75 4.35
CA THR A 34 9.93 4.75 3.94
C THR A 34 9.92 4.98 2.43
N HIS A 35 10.40 6.16 2.01
CA HIS A 35 10.53 6.51 0.60
C HIS A 35 11.31 5.46 -0.20
N SER A 36 12.46 5.01 0.30
CA SER A 36 13.32 4.04 -0.39
C SER A 36 12.65 2.67 -0.49
N ALA A 37 12.02 2.17 0.58
CA ALA A 37 11.36 0.87 0.57
C ALA A 37 10.21 0.83 -0.46
N ILE A 38 9.38 1.87 -0.47
CA ILE A 38 8.24 1.99 -1.41
C ILE A 38 8.75 2.18 -2.85
N GLN A 39 9.73 3.06 -3.05
CA GLN A 39 10.31 3.29 -4.38
C GLN A 39 10.90 2.01 -4.95
N SER A 40 11.74 1.30 -4.18
CA SER A 40 12.37 0.07 -4.63
C SER A 40 11.35 -1.02 -4.97
N PHE A 41 10.26 -1.13 -4.21
CA PHE A 41 9.21 -2.11 -4.49
C PHE A 41 8.39 -1.75 -5.74
N VAL A 42 7.87 -0.53 -5.81
CA VAL A 42 6.97 -0.10 -6.90
C VAL A 42 7.69 0.03 -8.23
N LEU A 43 8.97 0.44 -8.20
CA LEU A 43 9.79 0.62 -9.41
C LEU A 43 10.66 -0.59 -9.75
N ASP A 44 10.54 -1.71 -9.03
CA ASP A 44 11.27 -2.93 -9.34
C ASP A 44 10.98 -3.40 -10.78
N SER A 45 12.01 -3.48 -11.61
CA SER A 45 11.90 -3.80 -13.04
C SER A 45 11.38 -5.21 -13.29
N ARG A 46 11.53 -6.13 -12.32
CA ARG A 46 11.03 -7.51 -12.42
C ARG A 46 9.51 -7.58 -12.52
N TYR A 47 8.82 -6.59 -11.98
CA TYR A 47 7.35 -6.48 -11.99
C TYR A 47 6.87 -5.38 -12.94
N ALA A 48 7.72 -4.92 -13.87
CA ALA A 48 7.34 -3.84 -14.77
C ALA A 48 6.24 -4.26 -15.75
N GLU A 49 6.19 -5.53 -16.16
CA GLU A 49 5.18 -6.08 -17.08
C GLU A 49 4.99 -5.23 -18.36
N GLY A 50 6.07 -4.60 -18.85
CA GLY A 50 6.06 -3.71 -20.02
C GLY A 50 5.55 -2.29 -19.76
N LYS A 51 5.19 -1.94 -18.52
CA LYS A 51 4.75 -0.61 -18.10
C LYS A 51 5.93 0.28 -17.76
N THR A 52 5.81 1.55 -18.11
CA THR A 52 6.75 2.60 -17.68
C THR A 52 6.63 2.87 -16.18
N ASP A 53 7.69 3.37 -15.56
CA ASP A 53 7.69 3.80 -14.16
C ASP A 53 6.54 4.76 -13.83
N ARG A 54 6.26 5.69 -14.75
CA ARG A 54 5.17 6.66 -14.61
C ARG A 54 3.79 5.99 -14.62
N GLU A 55 3.59 4.93 -15.40
CA GLU A 55 2.33 4.18 -15.40
C GLU A 55 2.16 3.40 -14.10
N ARG A 56 3.22 2.73 -13.64
CA ARG A 56 3.21 1.97 -12.38
C ARG A 56 2.93 2.86 -11.17
N LEU A 57 3.56 4.04 -11.12
CA LEU A 57 3.30 5.05 -10.08
C LEU A 57 1.84 5.51 -10.09
N ARG A 58 1.26 5.78 -11.27
CA ARG A 58 -0.15 6.18 -11.37
C ARG A 58 -1.11 5.08 -10.93
N GLU A 59 -0.82 3.83 -11.25
CA GLU A 59 -1.62 2.70 -10.77
C GLU A 59 -1.52 2.54 -9.25
N ALA A 60 -0.31 2.63 -8.70
CA ALA A 60 -0.08 2.61 -7.26
C ALA A 60 -0.80 3.76 -6.54
N ILE A 61 -0.75 5.00 -7.05
CA ILE A 61 -1.47 6.16 -6.47
C ILE A 61 -2.98 5.90 -6.43
N LYS A 62 -3.56 5.34 -7.50
CA LYS A 62 -4.99 5.02 -7.53
C LYS A 62 -5.36 3.95 -6.50
N MET A 63 -4.49 2.96 -6.31
CA MET A 63 -4.69 1.86 -5.37
C MET A 63 -4.56 2.31 -3.91
N TRP A 64 -3.59 3.17 -3.62
CA TRP A 64 -3.25 3.65 -2.28
C TRP A 64 -3.82 5.03 -1.93
N HIS A 65 -4.76 5.54 -2.72
CA HIS A 65 -5.43 6.80 -2.41
C HIS A 65 -6.23 6.64 -1.10
N PRO A 66 -6.06 7.53 -0.09
CA PRO A 66 -6.68 7.38 1.23
C PRO A 66 -8.19 7.15 1.19
N ASP A 67 -8.91 7.95 0.38
CA ASP A 67 -10.36 7.80 0.22
C ASP A 67 -10.75 6.43 -0.38
N LYS A 68 -10.04 5.97 -1.43
CA LYS A 68 -10.34 4.68 -2.07
C LYS A 68 -9.99 3.51 -1.16
N PHE A 69 -8.92 3.63 -0.39
CA PHE A 69 -8.54 2.63 0.59
C PHE A 69 -9.60 2.54 1.70
N ASN A 70 -10.00 3.68 2.28
CA ASN A 70 -11.03 3.73 3.32
C ASN A 70 -12.37 3.18 2.83
N GLN A 71 -12.82 3.55 1.63
CA GLN A 71 -14.05 3.01 1.03
C GLN A 71 -14.04 1.47 0.93
N ARG A 72 -12.87 0.86 0.71
CA ARG A 72 -12.73 -0.59 0.54
C ARG A 72 -12.56 -1.35 1.86
N LEU A 73 -11.84 -0.78 2.82
CA LEU A 73 -11.33 -1.52 3.98
C LEU A 73 -11.75 -0.95 5.34
N ALA A 74 -12.31 0.27 5.43
CA ALA A 74 -12.62 0.91 6.73
C ALA A 74 -13.57 0.11 7.64
N GLY A 75 -14.47 -0.69 7.06
CA GLY A 75 -15.36 -1.57 7.82
C GLY A 75 -14.71 -2.87 8.31
N ARG A 76 -13.48 -3.17 7.89
CA ARG A 76 -12.75 -4.39 8.22
C ARG A 76 -11.57 -4.16 9.16
N ILE A 77 -11.06 -2.93 9.24
CA ILE A 77 -9.86 -2.61 10.03
C ILE A 77 -10.18 -2.71 11.53
N ASP A 78 -9.27 -3.33 12.28
CA ASP A 78 -9.33 -3.40 13.74
C ASP A 78 -9.32 -1.99 14.34
N GLU A 79 -10.14 -1.76 15.36
CA GLU A 79 -10.26 -0.44 15.98
C GLU A 79 -8.91 0.08 16.49
N GLU A 80 -8.08 -0.82 17.06
CA GLU A 80 -6.76 -0.48 17.59
C GLU A 80 -5.78 -0.06 16.48
N ASP A 81 -5.95 -0.60 15.28
CA ASP A 81 -5.07 -0.34 14.12
C ASP A 81 -5.57 0.77 13.20
N ARG A 82 -6.77 1.35 13.42
CA ARG A 82 -7.34 2.37 12.51
C ARG A 82 -6.42 3.56 12.26
N ILE A 83 -5.79 4.07 13.32
CA ILE A 83 -4.88 5.22 13.23
C ILE A 83 -3.63 4.82 12.46
N MET A 84 -3.03 3.70 12.84
CA MET A 84 -1.82 3.16 12.25
C MET A 84 -1.97 2.87 10.74
N VAL A 85 -3.09 2.25 10.36
CA VAL A 85 -3.42 1.98 8.96
C VAL A 85 -3.64 3.27 8.18
N LYS A 86 -4.37 4.23 8.77
CA LYS A 86 -4.56 5.54 8.14
C LYS A 86 -3.22 6.22 7.88
N ASP A 87 -2.34 6.28 8.88
CA ASP A 87 -1.04 6.93 8.78
C ASP A 87 -0.14 6.22 7.76
N GLY A 88 -0.20 4.88 7.69
CA GLY A 88 0.53 4.13 6.67
C GLY A 88 0.03 4.40 5.25
N VAL A 89 -1.28 4.47 5.05
CA VAL A 89 -1.87 4.81 3.73
C VAL A 89 -1.50 6.24 3.33
N ASP A 90 -1.54 7.19 4.28
CA ASP A 90 -1.14 8.57 4.03
C ASP A 90 0.35 8.66 3.66
N ALA A 91 1.22 7.94 4.37
CA ALA A 91 2.65 7.88 4.07
C ALA A 91 2.92 7.31 2.67
N VAL A 92 2.29 6.19 2.32
CA VAL A 92 2.42 5.58 0.99
C VAL A 92 1.91 6.52 -0.10
N SER A 93 0.72 7.10 0.09
CA SER A 93 0.13 8.05 -0.87
C SER A 93 1.07 9.25 -1.09
N GLN A 94 1.61 9.83 -0.03
CA GLN A 94 2.54 10.96 -0.11
C GLN A 94 3.80 10.59 -0.88
N VAL A 95 4.42 9.45 -0.56
CA VAL A 95 5.62 8.98 -1.26
C VAL A 95 5.37 8.77 -2.75
N LEU A 96 4.28 8.10 -3.12
CA LEU A 96 3.96 7.84 -4.52
C LEU A 96 3.69 9.12 -5.31
N ASN A 97 2.99 10.09 -4.71
CA ASN A 97 2.76 11.38 -5.33
C ASN A 97 4.08 12.16 -5.51
N ASN A 98 4.97 12.13 -4.53
CA ASN A 98 6.30 12.76 -4.63
C ASN A 98 7.15 12.12 -5.74
N LEU A 99 7.12 10.79 -5.87
CA LEU A 99 7.81 10.07 -6.94
C LEU A 99 7.26 10.43 -8.33
N LEU A 100 5.95 10.68 -8.45
CA LEU A 100 5.33 11.05 -9.73
C LEU A 100 5.61 12.50 -10.13
N THR A 101 5.69 13.40 -9.15
CA THR A 101 5.91 14.84 -9.36
C THR A 101 7.38 15.21 -9.48
N THR A 102 8.30 14.41 -8.93
CA THR A 102 9.74 14.61 -9.09
C THR A 102 10.16 14.26 -10.52
N PRO A 103 10.58 15.25 -11.34
CA PRO A 103 11.04 14.98 -12.70
C PRO A 103 12.43 14.34 -12.66
N GLY A 104 12.50 13.01 -12.80
CA GLY A 104 13.74 12.23 -12.81
C GLY A 104 14.20 11.90 -11.39
N GLY A 105 14.46 10.63 -11.03
CA GLY A 105 15.42 9.82 -11.75
C GLY A 105 16.73 10.62 -11.84
N SER A 106 17.50 10.67 -10.75
CA SER A 106 18.84 11.27 -10.80
C SER A 106 19.69 10.60 -11.90
N PRO A 107 20.60 11.35 -12.54
CA PRO A 107 21.34 10.98 -13.76
C PRO A 107 22.20 9.72 -13.63
#